data_AF-A0A4Y3NFD9-F1
#
_entry.id   AF-A0A4Y3NFD9-F1
#
_cell.length_a   1.000
_cell.length_b   1.000
_cell.length_c   1.000
_cell.angle_alpha   90.00
_cell.angle_beta   90.00
_cell.angle_gamma   90.00
#
_symmetry.space_group_name_H-M   'P 1'
#
loop_
_entity.id
_entity.type
_entity.pdbx_description
1 polymer ?
#
loop_
_entity_poly.entity_id
_entity_poly.type
_entity_poly.pdbx_seq_one_letter_code
_entity_poly.pdbx_strand_id
1 'polypeptide(L)'
;MLGLKIKDATAGFKAWTASALHHIDVASIRSDGYSFQVEMNHRAASQGLTIAEVPIHFEKRVEGASKMNLREQLESALTPWKLRFRK
;
A
#
# COMPACT_ATOMS: atom_id res chain seq x y z
N MET A 1 -5.09 20.05 -2.78
CA MET A 1 -5.73 19.08 -1.85
C MET A 1 -7.08 18.68 -2.45
N LEU A 2 -7.26 17.42 -2.84
CA LEU A 2 -8.32 16.94 -3.74
C LEU A 2 -9.75 16.87 -3.13
N GLY A 3 -10.03 17.53 -2.00
CA GLY A 3 -11.38 17.52 -1.41
C GLY A 3 -11.93 16.15 -0.99
N LEU A 4 -11.10 15.10 -1.07
CA LEU A 4 -11.45 13.73 -0.74
C LEU A 4 -11.55 13.60 0.80
N LYS A 5 -12.73 13.26 1.30
CA LYS A 5 -12.96 12.85 2.71
C LYS A 5 -12.46 11.41 2.94
N ILE A 6 -11.24 11.11 2.50
CA ILE A 6 -10.59 9.80 2.64
C ILE A 6 -9.34 10.03 3.48
N LYS A 7 -9.25 9.39 4.65
CA LYS A 7 -8.06 9.42 5.52
C LYS A 7 -6.93 8.57 4.95
N ASP A 8 -7.25 7.50 4.22
CA ASP A 8 -6.28 6.63 3.56
C ASP A 8 -6.62 6.38 2.07
N ALA A 9 -6.19 7.31 1.21
CA ALA A 9 -6.33 7.18 -0.23
C ALA A 9 -5.36 6.15 -0.85
N THR A 10 -4.42 5.62 -0.06
CA THR A 10 -3.29 4.77 -0.47
C THR A 10 -3.51 3.28 -0.19
N ALA A 11 -4.57 2.91 0.53
CA ALA A 11 -4.89 1.53 0.82
C ALA A 11 -5.06 0.69 -0.46
N GLY A 12 -4.21 -0.32 -0.63
CA GLY A 12 -4.27 -1.26 -1.76
C GLY A 12 -5.41 -2.27 -1.70
N PHE A 13 -6.15 -2.32 -0.57
CA PHE A 13 -7.32 -3.17 -0.39
C PHE A 13 -8.58 -2.32 -0.46
N LYS A 14 -9.29 -2.41 -1.60
CA LYS A 14 -10.53 -1.67 -1.87
C LYS A 14 -11.57 -2.60 -2.47
N ALA A 15 -12.80 -2.49 -1.99
CA ALA A 15 -13.96 -3.13 -2.61
C ALA A 15 -14.68 -2.11 -3.51
N TRP A 16 -15.00 -2.52 -4.73
CA TRP A 16 -15.76 -1.71 -5.68
C TRP A 16 -17.03 -2.45 -6.07
N THR A 17 -18.14 -1.72 -6.17
CA THR A 17 -19.34 -2.26 -6.79
C THR A 17 -19.16 -2.29 -8.31
N ALA A 18 -19.80 -3.25 -8.99
CA ALA A 18 -19.77 -3.30 -10.45
C ALA A 18 -20.28 -2.00 -11.07
N SER A 19 -21.36 -1.43 -10.53
CA SER A 19 -21.90 -0.14 -10.98
C SER A 19 -20.90 1.00 -10.87
N ALA A 20 -20.11 1.07 -9.79
CA ALA A 20 -19.07 2.08 -9.62
C ALA A 20 -17.97 1.92 -10.69
N LEU A 21 -17.50 0.70 -10.95
CA LEU A 21 -16.49 0.44 -11.98
C LEU A 21 -16.98 0.84 -13.38
N HIS A 22 -18.25 0.58 -13.70
CA HIS A 22 -18.85 1.02 -14.96
C HIS A 22 -18.94 2.54 -15.06
N HIS A 23 -19.24 3.25 -13.96
CA HIS A 23 -19.31 4.72 -13.96
C HIS A 23 -17.94 5.38 -14.13
N ILE A 24 -16.91 4.85 -13.47
CA ILE A 24 -15.54 5.39 -13.49
C ILE A 24 -14.87 5.20 -14.87
N ASP A 25 -15.42 4.29 -15.68
CA ASP A 25 -14.88 3.90 -16.99
C ASP A 25 -13.42 3.46 -16.89
N VAL A 26 -13.23 2.32 -16.21
CA VAL A 26 -11.90 1.75 -15.93
C VAL A 26 -11.06 1.57 -17.20
N ALA A 27 -11.71 1.33 -18.34
CA ALA A 27 -11.03 1.11 -19.62
C ALA A 27 -10.30 2.37 -20.14
N SER A 28 -10.70 3.58 -19.73
CA SER A 28 -10.04 4.83 -20.12
C SER A 28 -8.96 5.30 -19.15
N ILE A 29 -8.60 4.48 -18.16
CA ILE A 29 -7.51 4.77 -17.23
C ILE A 29 -6.17 4.60 -17.95
N ARG A 30 -5.33 5.63 -17.88
CA ARG A 30 -4.00 5.66 -18.51
C ARG A 30 -2.85 5.57 -17.52
N SER A 31 -3.15 5.62 -16.22
CA SER A 31 -2.15 5.50 -15.17
C SER A 31 -1.68 4.05 -15.03
N ASP A 32 -0.38 3.84 -15.18
CA ASP A 32 0.26 2.56 -14.89
C ASP A 32 0.65 2.45 -13.41
N GLY A 33 0.80 1.21 -12.92
CA GLY A 33 1.32 0.93 -11.58
C GLY A 33 0.48 1.56 -10.46
N TYR A 34 1.11 1.92 -9.33
CA TYR A 34 0.39 2.39 -8.13
C TYR A 34 -0.49 3.64 -8.36
N SER A 35 -0.16 4.47 -9.36
CA SER A 35 -0.89 5.68 -9.71
C SER A 35 -2.35 5.45 -10.11
N PHE A 36 -2.70 4.27 -10.64
CA PHE A 36 -4.09 3.96 -11.03
C PHE A 36 -5.04 4.03 -9.82
N GLN A 37 -4.56 3.71 -8.62
CA GLN A 37 -5.39 3.71 -7.41
C GLN A 37 -5.84 5.13 -7.04
N VAL A 38 -4.94 6.10 -7.22
CA VAL A 38 -5.23 7.51 -6.97
C VAL A 38 -6.18 8.04 -8.04
N GLU A 39 -5.97 7.69 -9.32
CA GLU A 39 -6.85 8.08 -10.42
C GLU A 39 -8.27 7.52 -10.24
N MET A 40 -8.41 6.25 -9.86
CA MET A 40 -9.69 5.61 -9.55
C MET A 40 -10.45 6.35 -8.43
N ASN A 41 -9.78 6.65 -7.32
CA ASN A 41 -10.39 7.39 -6.21
C ASN A 41 -10.81 8.81 -6.63
N HIS A 42 -9.98 9.48 -7.42
CA HIS A 42 -10.27 10.82 -7.93
C HIS A 42 -11.51 10.82 -8.83
N ARG A 43 -11.58 9.90 -9.80
CA ARG A 43 -12.72 9.76 -10.72
C ARG A 43 -14.00 9.40 -9.96
N ALA A 44 -13.91 8.49 -9.00
CA ALA A 44 -15.05 8.13 -8.17
C ALA A 44 -15.62 9.33 -7.41
N ALA A 45 -14.75 10.13 -6.80
CA ALA A 45 -15.18 11.34 -6.08
C ALA A 45 -15.68 12.45 -7.01
N SER A 46 -15.05 12.63 -8.18
CA SER A 46 -15.49 13.64 -9.17
C SER A 46 -16.86 13.31 -9.76
N GLN A 47 -17.22 12.03 -9.82
CA GLN A 47 -18.52 11.56 -10.27
C GLN A 47 -19.56 11.47 -9.14
N GLY A 48 -19.20 11.91 -7.92
CA GLY A 48 -20.12 11.93 -6.78
C GLY A 48 -20.45 10.54 -6.21
N LEU A 49 -19.64 9.52 -6.51
CA LEU A 49 -19.81 8.21 -5.90
C LEU A 49 -19.50 8.29 -4.40
N THR A 50 -20.24 7.50 -3.61
CA THR A 50 -20.02 7.43 -2.16
C THR A 50 -18.82 6.53 -1.88
N ILE A 51 -17.84 7.07 -1.14
CA ILE A 51 -16.66 6.33 -0.69
C ILE A 51 -16.77 6.21 0.82
N ALA A 52 -16.74 4.96 1.33
CA ALA A 52 -16.77 4.66 2.75
C ALA A 52 -15.45 4.00 3.17
N GLU A 53 -14.90 4.45 4.30
CA GLU A 53 -13.72 3.83 4.91
C GLU A 53 -14.18 2.85 5.99
N VAL A 54 -13.82 1.58 5.84
CA VAL A 54 -14.05 0.55 6.86
C VAL A 54 -12.71 0.27 7.53
N PRO A 55 -12.57 0.53 8.85
CA PRO A 55 -11.34 0.23 9.55
C PRO A 55 -11.14 -1.30 9.57
N ILE A 56 -10.03 -1.76 9.01
CA ILE A 56 -9.61 -3.15 9.08
C ILE A 56 -8.42 -3.26 10.03
N HIS A 57 -8.43 -4.28 10.88
CA HIS A 57 -7.24 -4.65 11.64
C HIS A 57 -6.35 -5.49 10.71
N PHE A 58 -5.29 -4.88 10.19
CA PHE A 58 -4.33 -5.61 9.37
C PHE A 58 -3.43 -6.44 10.29
N GLU A 59 -3.84 -7.68 10.56
CA GLU A 59 -2.98 -8.66 11.23
C GLU A 59 -1.68 -8.75 10.42
N LYS A 60 -0.53 -8.42 11.02
CA LYS A 60 0.76 -8.68 10.36
C LYS A 60 0.79 -10.16 10.02
N ARG A 61 1.13 -10.51 8.77
CA ARG A 61 1.45 -11.90 8.41
C ARG A 61 2.40 -12.48 9.46
N VAL A 62 1.93 -13.46 10.23
CA VAL A 62 2.73 -14.23 11.20
C VAL A 62 3.38 -15.43 10.50
N GLU A 63 2.82 -15.91 9.40
CA GLU A 63 3.42 -16.98 8.59
C GLU A 63 4.42 -16.43 7.58
N GLY A 64 5.59 -16.21 8.14
CA GLY A 64 6.88 -16.15 7.48
C GLY A 64 7.85 -16.19 8.62
N ALA A 65 8.20 -17.39 9.09
CA ALA A 65 9.34 -17.52 9.99
C ALA A 65 10.49 -16.75 9.34
N SER A 66 10.91 -15.65 9.97
CA SER A 66 12.04 -14.87 9.50
C SER A 66 13.17 -15.85 9.22
N LYS A 67 13.51 -16.03 7.95
CA LYS A 67 14.72 -16.76 7.54
C LYS A 67 15.99 -16.06 8.03
N MET A 68 15.85 -14.89 8.65
CA MET A 68 16.89 -14.22 9.41
C MET A 68 17.04 -14.89 10.77
N ASN A 69 17.91 -15.90 10.81
CA ASN A 69 18.44 -16.43 12.06
C ASN A 69 19.04 -15.27 12.87
N LEU A 70 18.77 -15.21 14.18
CA LEU A 70 19.33 -14.20 15.10
C LEU A 70 20.86 -14.06 14.96
N ARG A 71 21.54 -15.15 14.56
CA ARG A 71 22.96 -15.19 14.19
C ARG A 71 23.34 -14.23 13.06
N GLU A 72 22.56 -14.14 11.98
CA GLU A 72 22.87 -13.25 10.86
C GLU A 72 22.79 -11.78 11.25
N GLN A 73 21.83 -11.40 12.10
CA GLN A 73 21.74 -10.04 12.64
C GLN A 73 22.93 -9.70 13.55
N LEU A 74 23.35 -10.64 14.42
CA LEU A 74 24.54 -10.46 15.25
C LEU A 74 25.83 -10.37 14.42
N GLU A 75 25.98 -11.21 13.39
CA GLU A 75 27.14 -11.12 12.49
C GLU A 75 27.18 -9.80 11.74
N SER A 76 26.04 -9.35 11.20
CA SER A 76 25.97 -8.06 10.49
C SER A 76 26.22 -6.86 11.42
N ALA A 77 25.84 -6.94 12.70
CA ALA A 77 26.14 -5.88 13.68
C ALA A 77 27.62 -5.87 14.11
N LEU A 78 28.29 -7.03 14.11
CA LEU A 78 29.72 -7.16 14.46
C LEU A 78 30.65 -6.90 13.27
N THR A 79 30.13 -6.97 12.05
CA THR A 79 30.89 -6.74 10.80
C THR A 79 31.53 -5.35 10.73
N PRO A 80 30.84 -4.24 11.07
CA PRO A 80 31.46 -2.90 11.14
C PRO A 80 32.62 -2.84 12.14
N TRP A 81 32.51 -3.49 13.30
CA TRP A 81 33.58 -3.53 14.29
C TRP A 81 34.77 -4.36 13.82
N LYS A 82 34.54 -5.51 13.18
CA LYS A 82 35.61 -6.32 12.56
C LYS A 82 36.35 -5.56 11.45
N LEU A 83 35.64 -4.79 10.63
CA LEU A 83 36.25 -3.91 9.63
C LEU A 83 37.06 -2.78 10.26
N ARG A 84 36.64 -2.27 11.42
CA ARG A 84 37.32 -1.17 12.11
C ARG A 84 38.59 -1.59 12.86
N PHE A 85 38.66 -2.83 13.35
CA PHE A 85 39.83 -3.38 14.06
C PHE A 85 40.79 -4.17 13.16
N ARG A 86 40.44 -4.39 11.89
CA ARG A 86 41.37 -4.93 10.87
C ARG A 86 42.11 -3.77 10.20
N LYS A 87 42.96 -3.11 10.98
CA LYS A 87 43.98 -2.16 10.51
C LYS A 87 45.29 -2.50 11.17
#